data_AF-A0A1Q4VI58-F1
#
_entry.id   AF-A0A1Q4VI58-F1
#
_cell.length_a   1.000
_cell.length_b   1.000
_cell.length_c   1.000
_cell.angle_alpha   90.00
_cell.angle_beta   90.00
_cell.angle_gamma   90.00
#
_symmetry.space_group_name_H-M   'P 1'
#
loop_
_entity.id
_entity.type
_entity.pdbx_description
1 polymer ?
#
loop_
_entity_poly.entity_id
_entity_poly.type
_entity_poly.pdbx_seq_one_letter_code
_entity_poly.pdbx_strand_id
1 'polypeptide(L)'
;MSSELVRVNPPNQPPSTLPSELTDEQTALLLEIATPYTQTGVWPIWDYVVKRMDQRRLDARIVIASLPRVGSTGTLGPSYGFTAGHDRRMLGDGEPVRLTVAAALVLDELRPLLADPFLRVLHHMIALQRAAVPSPTAVTQTWLNSQELAEAIPSLTFEFMAALPQILDGEPSTWRGSGRGQLLPDGPAWAKEITREIQEYAEATDVEAYVATVCRIVTAQAWEQNYHHVRAEQGVPLPREYATAPWLDQAGEETAEPPAAPQPSGTVYVKQALIEELVELDRAGRFSTDKLVQQCKELNFNYRHEQPFSCHALLRAIIDHVPPAFGEKGFAQVASSTPGWTKTDKDYLKKLQEFRTQGDDVLHRTIGPQRSRIDMHDVPAPAALNALLEGLLKHLRQARDAAAAGK
;
A
#
# COMPACT_ATOMS: atom_id res chain seq x y z
N MET A 1 45.00 -18.79 -13.88
CA MET A 1 44.02 -17.88 -14.51
C MET A 1 42.85 -17.73 -13.55
N SER A 2 42.90 -16.66 -12.76
CA SER A 2 41.92 -16.34 -11.73
C SER A 2 40.65 -15.84 -12.40
N SER A 3 39.53 -16.54 -12.21
CA SER A 3 38.22 -16.08 -12.65
C SER A 3 37.63 -15.22 -11.55
N GLU A 4 37.69 -13.90 -11.76
CA GLU A 4 37.03 -12.87 -10.98
C GLU A 4 35.52 -13.05 -11.12
N LEU A 5 34.88 -13.57 -10.07
CA LEU A 5 33.43 -13.55 -9.94
C LEU A 5 33.01 -12.10 -9.69
N VAL A 6 32.51 -11.48 -10.76
CA VAL A 6 31.78 -10.21 -10.75
C VAL A 6 30.70 -10.27 -9.67
N ARG A 7 30.91 -9.56 -8.56
CA ARG A 7 29.87 -9.26 -7.57
C ARG A 7 28.86 -8.36 -8.25
N VAL A 8 27.76 -8.94 -8.73
CA VAL A 8 26.60 -8.16 -9.15
C VAL A 8 25.99 -7.59 -7.86
N ASN A 9 26.23 -6.30 -7.61
CA ASN A 9 25.53 -5.55 -6.57
C ASN A 9 24.02 -5.59 -6.89
N PRO A 10 23.13 -5.95 -5.94
CA PRO A 10 21.70 -5.82 -6.16
C PRO A 10 21.32 -4.34 -6.35
N PRO A 11 20.24 -4.04 -7.12
CA PRO A 11 19.86 -2.68 -7.46
C PRO A 11 19.50 -1.86 -6.21
N ASN A 12 19.93 -0.59 -6.17
CA ASN A 12 19.70 0.44 -5.15
C ASN A 12 18.74 0.04 -4.02
N GLN A 13 19.30 -0.47 -2.93
CA GLN A 13 18.57 -0.67 -1.68
C GLN A 13 18.09 0.70 -1.18
N PRO A 14 16.80 0.89 -0.88
CA PRO A 14 16.35 2.13 -0.24
C PRO A 14 17.11 2.33 1.07
N PRO A 15 17.35 3.58 1.50
CA PRO A 15 18.06 3.84 2.73
C PRO A 15 17.38 3.11 3.88
N SER A 16 18.16 2.36 4.67
CA SER A 16 17.66 1.58 5.80
C SER A 16 17.42 2.43 7.05
N THR A 17 17.76 3.72 6.98
CA THR A 17 17.68 4.70 8.07
C THR A 17 17.27 6.07 7.52
N LEU A 18 16.60 6.88 8.34
CA LEU A 18 16.35 8.28 8.04
C LEU A 18 17.59 9.11 8.43
N PRO A 19 17.94 10.13 7.64
CA PRO A 19 19.05 11.01 7.99
C PRO A 19 18.69 11.91 9.17
N SER A 20 19.69 12.28 9.97
CA SER A 20 19.57 13.27 11.04
C SER A 20 19.77 14.71 10.56
N GLU A 21 20.12 14.91 9.29
CA GLU A 21 20.32 16.21 8.66
C GLU A 21 19.45 16.32 7.41
N LEU A 22 18.82 17.48 7.22
CA LEU A 22 17.96 17.81 6.08
C LEU A 22 18.41 19.10 5.43
N THR A 23 17.96 19.37 4.21
CA THR A 23 18.23 20.66 3.57
C THR A 23 17.49 21.79 4.30
N ASP A 24 17.92 23.03 4.09
CA ASP A 24 17.27 24.21 4.69
C ASP A 24 15.80 24.31 4.27
N GLU A 25 15.47 23.97 3.02
CA GLU A 25 14.09 23.98 2.52
C GLU A 25 13.23 22.91 3.20
N GLN A 26 13.79 21.71 3.39
CA GLN A 26 13.10 20.60 4.05
C GLN A 26 12.86 20.93 5.53
N THR A 27 13.86 21.46 6.21
CA THR A 27 13.75 21.92 7.60
C THR A 27 12.73 23.03 7.73
N ALA A 28 12.74 24.02 6.81
CA ALA A 28 11.74 25.08 6.78
C ALA A 28 10.31 24.54 6.62
N LEU A 29 10.10 23.56 5.74
CA LEU A 29 8.80 22.93 5.58
C LEU A 29 8.34 22.24 6.88
N LEU A 30 9.20 21.44 7.52
CA LEU A 30 8.85 20.76 8.76
C LEU A 30 8.53 21.75 9.87
N LEU A 31 9.27 22.87 9.97
CA LEU A 31 8.98 23.95 10.93
C LEU A 31 7.62 24.62 10.67
N GLU A 32 7.26 24.88 9.41
CA GLU A 32 5.95 25.46 9.07
C GLU A 32 4.78 24.51 9.40
N ILE A 33 5.01 23.18 9.33
CA ILE A 33 4.04 22.18 9.79
C ILE A 33 4.01 22.10 11.33
N ALA A 34 5.17 22.15 11.99
CA ALA A 34 5.30 22.00 13.43
C ALA A 34 4.73 23.20 14.21
N THR A 35 4.95 24.42 13.72
CA THR A 35 4.65 25.66 14.46
C THR A 35 3.19 25.76 14.94
N PRO A 36 2.16 25.51 14.11
CA PRO A 36 0.78 25.55 14.58
C PRO A 36 0.48 24.49 15.64
N TYR A 37 1.08 23.31 15.51
CA TYR A 37 0.93 22.22 16.48
C TYR A 37 1.57 22.57 17.83
N THR A 38 2.79 23.12 17.83
CA THR A 38 3.47 23.49 19.09
C THR A 38 2.76 24.64 19.82
N GLN A 39 2.04 25.49 19.10
CA GLN A 39 1.30 26.62 19.67
C GLN A 39 -0.12 26.26 20.13
N THR A 40 -0.79 25.35 19.44
CA THR A 40 -2.24 25.11 19.61
C THR A 40 -2.63 23.66 19.85
N GLY A 41 -1.71 22.71 19.68
CA GLY A 41 -2.00 21.27 19.68
C GLY A 41 -2.70 20.76 18.43
N VAL A 42 -2.97 21.62 17.44
CA VAL A 42 -3.69 21.29 16.21
C VAL A 42 -2.76 21.33 15.01
N TRP A 43 -2.80 20.28 14.19
CA TRP A 43 -2.04 20.20 12.94
C TRP A 43 -2.59 21.16 11.88
N PRO A 44 -1.74 21.86 11.11
CA PRO A 44 -2.21 22.76 10.06
C PRO A 44 -2.79 22.00 8.87
N ILE A 45 -3.71 22.65 8.16
CA ILE A 45 -4.14 22.20 6.83
C ILE A 45 -3.08 22.49 5.77
N TRP A 46 -3.10 21.73 4.68
CA TRP A 46 -2.11 21.83 3.62
C TRP A 46 -2.06 23.23 2.97
N ASP A 47 -3.21 23.87 2.74
CA ASP A 47 -3.28 25.24 2.17
C ASP A 47 -2.50 26.28 3.00
N TYR A 48 -2.54 26.16 4.34
CA TYR A 48 -1.77 27.03 5.22
C TYR A 48 -0.27 26.87 4.95
N VAL A 49 0.20 25.62 4.90
CA VAL A 49 1.63 25.31 4.67
C VAL A 49 2.07 25.76 3.29
N VAL A 50 1.26 25.52 2.25
CA VAL A 50 1.53 26.01 0.88
C VAL A 50 1.71 27.52 0.87
N LYS A 51 0.77 28.29 1.43
CA LYS A 51 0.85 29.76 1.46
C LYS A 51 2.06 30.28 2.23
N ARG A 52 2.46 29.58 3.31
CA ARG A 52 3.66 29.92 4.10
C ARG A 52 4.96 29.64 3.33
N MET A 53 5.00 28.55 2.58
CA MET A 53 6.14 28.21 1.73
C MET A 53 6.24 29.13 0.50
N ASP A 54 5.10 29.52 -0.09
CA ASP A 54 5.05 30.50 -1.19
C ASP A 54 5.63 31.86 -0.79
N GLN A 55 5.37 32.31 0.46
CA GLN A 55 5.99 33.52 1.01
C GLN A 55 7.51 33.44 1.06
N ARG A 56 8.05 32.23 1.20
CA ARG A 56 9.50 31.93 1.16
C ARG A 56 10.01 31.64 -0.27
N ARG A 57 9.14 31.72 -1.28
CA ARG A 57 9.41 31.37 -2.69
C ARG A 57 9.84 29.90 -2.87
N LEU A 58 9.30 29.01 -2.04
CA LEU A 58 9.53 27.57 -2.11
C LEU A 58 8.23 26.86 -2.47
N ASP A 59 8.30 25.90 -3.39
CA ASP A 59 7.16 25.06 -3.75
C ASP A 59 7.00 23.94 -2.71
N ALA A 60 5.97 24.05 -1.85
CA ALA A 60 5.71 23.08 -0.79
C ALA A 60 5.54 21.65 -1.31
N ARG A 61 4.96 21.46 -2.50
CA ARG A 61 4.73 20.13 -3.10
C ARG A 61 6.04 19.49 -3.55
N ILE A 62 6.95 20.29 -4.11
CA ILE A 62 8.29 19.81 -4.47
C ILE A 62 9.07 19.46 -3.21
N VAL A 63 9.06 20.33 -2.20
CA VAL A 63 9.84 20.13 -0.97
C VAL A 63 9.33 18.92 -0.20
N ILE A 64 8.01 18.76 0.00
CA ILE A 64 7.46 17.60 0.74
C ILE A 64 7.72 16.27 0.01
N ALA A 65 7.71 16.27 -1.33
CA ALA A 65 8.04 15.10 -2.13
C ALA A 65 9.53 14.72 -2.04
N SER A 66 10.40 15.70 -1.77
CA SER A 66 11.85 15.47 -1.61
C SER A 66 12.26 14.92 -0.24
N LEU A 67 11.37 14.98 0.77
CA LEU A 67 11.70 14.55 2.13
C LEU A 67 12.09 13.06 2.17
N PRO A 68 13.21 12.70 2.84
CA PRO A 68 13.66 11.32 2.93
C PRO A 68 12.62 10.37 3.51
N ARG A 69 12.60 9.13 3.00
CA ARG A 69 11.75 8.03 3.49
C ARG A 69 12.48 6.71 3.42
N VAL A 70 12.05 5.78 4.27
CA VAL A 70 12.45 4.37 4.32
C VAL A 70 11.28 3.52 3.88
N GLY A 71 11.55 2.39 3.19
CA GLY A 71 10.52 1.46 2.71
C GLY A 71 10.18 1.64 1.24
N SER A 72 8.91 1.44 0.87
CA SER A 72 8.44 1.55 -0.52
C SER A 72 8.53 3.00 -1.03
N THR A 73 9.03 3.16 -2.26
CA THR A 73 9.10 4.46 -2.96
C THR A 73 7.88 4.72 -3.86
N GLY A 74 6.94 3.77 -3.94
CA GLY A 74 5.71 3.86 -4.74
C GLY A 74 4.53 4.45 -3.96
N THR A 75 3.35 4.49 -4.59
CA THR A 75 2.08 4.90 -3.97
C THR A 75 1.50 3.85 -3.02
N LEU A 76 2.03 2.63 -3.07
CA LEU A 76 1.58 1.48 -2.29
C LEU A 76 2.79 0.80 -1.63
N GLY A 77 2.58 0.30 -0.42
CA GLY A 77 3.59 -0.40 0.39
C GLY A 77 3.98 0.36 1.67
N PRO A 78 4.57 -0.33 2.66
CA PRO A 78 4.96 0.27 3.93
C PRO A 78 6.08 1.27 3.67
N SER A 79 5.86 2.51 4.07
CA SER A 79 6.85 3.58 3.99
C SER A 79 6.76 4.46 5.23
N TYR A 80 7.91 4.93 5.70
CA TYR A 80 8.01 5.76 6.88
C TYR A 80 8.97 6.92 6.64
N GLY A 81 8.70 8.07 7.27
CA GLY A 81 9.46 9.30 7.10
C GLY A 81 8.91 10.38 8.01
N PHE A 82 9.39 11.62 7.84
CA PHE A 82 9.08 12.76 8.73
C PHE A 82 7.61 13.24 8.73
N THR A 83 6.78 12.79 7.79
CA THR A 83 5.36 13.16 7.72
C THR A 83 4.51 11.90 7.62
N ALA A 84 3.32 11.96 8.21
CA ALA A 84 2.33 10.89 8.10
C ALA A 84 1.67 10.89 6.70
N GLY A 85 1.10 9.75 6.30
CA GLY A 85 0.39 9.58 5.02
C GLY A 85 1.23 8.94 3.91
N HIS A 86 0.55 8.26 2.97
CA HIS A 86 1.20 7.45 1.93
C HIS A 86 1.46 8.23 0.64
N ASP A 87 0.56 9.14 0.23
CA ASP A 87 0.72 9.92 -1.00
C ASP A 87 0.71 11.43 -0.78
N ARG A 88 1.91 12.00 -0.61
CA ARG A 88 2.14 13.45 -0.47
C ARG A 88 1.78 14.23 -1.73
N ARG A 89 1.62 13.58 -2.88
CA ARG A 89 1.26 14.22 -4.16
C ARG A 89 -0.25 14.44 -4.27
N MET A 90 -1.04 13.80 -3.40
CA MET A 90 -2.50 13.86 -3.39
C MET A 90 -3.09 14.61 -2.19
N LEU A 91 -2.27 15.31 -1.40
CA LEU A 91 -2.77 16.15 -0.30
C LEU A 91 -3.73 17.21 -0.81
N GLY A 92 -4.97 17.15 -0.34
CA GLY A 92 -5.98 18.16 -0.61
C GLY A 92 -5.73 19.44 0.20
N ASP A 93 -6.08 20.59 -0.34
CA ASP A 93 -5.82 21.90 0.30
C ASP A 93 -6.42 22.02 1.73
N GLY A 94 -7.57 21.37 1.97
CA GLY A 94 -8.23 21.34 3.28
C GLY A 94 -7.78 20.20 4.21
N GLU A 95 -6.85 19.34 3.77
CA GLU A 95 -6.43 18.18 4.55
C GLU A 95 -5.35 18.54 5.58
N PRO A 96 -5.43 18.05 6.83
CA PRO A 96 -4.37 18.22 7.81
C PRO A 96 -3.08 17.50 7.42
N VAL A 97 -1.97 18.25 7.38
CA VAL A 97 -0.62 17.68 7.21
C VAL A 97 0.02 17.47 8.57
N ARG A 98 0.56 16.27 8.79
CA ARG A 98 0.98 15.78 10.11
C ARG A 98 2.42 15.32 10.09
N LEU A 99 3.14 15.59 11.17
CA LEU A 99 4.49 15.07 11.39
C LEU A 99 4.43 13.73 12.13
N THR A 100 5.38 12.85 11.84
CA THR A 100 5.63 11.65 12.65
C THR A 100 6.60 11.97 13.77
N VAL A 101 6.78 11.03 14.69
CA VAL A 101 7.80 11.06 15.75
C VAL A 101 9.21 11.22 15.16
N ALA A 102 9.46 10.76 13.93
CA ALA A 102 10.74 10.97 13.25
C ALA A 102 11.08 12.46 13.02
N ALA A 103 10.12 13.37 12.98
CA ALA A 103 10.39 14.80 12.88
C ALA A 103 11.18 15.34 14.09
N ALA A 104 11.08 14.70 15.26
CA ALA A 104 11.85 15.07 16.43
C ALA A 104 13.34 14.67 16.36
N LEU A 105 13.77 13.93 15.32
CA LEU A 105 15.20 13.73 15.05
C LEU A 105 15.89 15.00 14.57
N VAL A 106 15.12 15.88 13.91
CA VAL A 106 15.63 17.07 13.21
C VAL A 106 15.10 18.38 13.81
N LEU A 107 13.94 18.33 14.49
CA LEU A 107 13.34 19.47 15.20
C LEU A 107 13.35 19.21 16.70
N ASP A 108 14.31 19.78 17.41
CA ASP A 108 14.45 19.58 18.87
C ASP A 108 13.24 20.07 19.67
N GLU A 109 12.50 21.07 19.18
CA GLU A 109 11.29 21.58 19.82
C GLU A 109 10.17 20.52 19.90
N LEU A 110 10.18 19.53 19.00
CA LEU A 110 9.21 18.44 19.00
C LEU A 110 9.56 17.33 19.99
N ARG A 111 10.79 17.26 20.50
CA ARG A 111 11.17 16.22 21.48
C ARG A 111 10.29 16.26 22.74
N PRO A 112 10.23 17.37 23.50
CA PRO A 112 9.43 17.41 24.72
C PRO A 112 7.91 17.44 24.47
N LEU A 113 7.47 17.89 23.28
CA LEU A 113 6.06 18.10 22.95
C LEU A 113 5.40 16.89 22.27
N LEU A 114 6.18 16.11 21.52
CA LEU A 114 5.69 14.99 20.71
C LEU A 114 6.40 13.68 21.06
N ALA A 115 7.73 13.63 20.95
CA ALA A 115 8.47 12.36 21.03
C ALA A 115 8.49 11.78 22.45
N ASP A 116 8.91 12.55 23.46
CA ASP A 116 9.01 12.04 24.84
C ASP A 116 7.63 11.64 25.40
N PRO A 117 6.55 12.44 25.23
CA PRO A 117 5.21 12.00 25.61
C PRO A 117 4.77 10.73 24.87
N PHE A 118 5.04 10.63 23.56
CA PHE A 118 4.72 9.44 22.77
C PHE A 118 5.45 8.20 23.27
N LEU A 119 6.75 8.28 23.56
CA LEU A 119 7.53 7.15 24.07
C LEU A 119 7.00 6.68 25.42
N ARG A 120 6.60 7.60 26.32
CA ARG A 120 5.95 7.23 27.59
C ARG A 120 4.65 6.46 27.36
N VAL A 121 3.83 6.90 26.41
CA VAL A 121 2.59 6.18 26.03
C VAL A 121 2.93 4.80 25.45
N LEU A 122 3.89 4.71 24.53
CA LEU A 122 4.33 3.46 23.92
C LEU A 122 4.76 2.44 24.98
N HIS A 123 5.60 2.84 25.94
CA HIS A 123 6.04 1.98 27.04
C HIS A 123 4.90 1.58 27.97
N HIS A 124 3.95 2.48 28.21
CA HIS A 124 2.74 2.14 28.97
C HIS A 124 1.88 1.09 28.24
N MET A 125 1.70 1.23 26.93
CA MET A 125 0.98 0.23 26.12
C MET A 125 1.70 -1.14 26.15
N ILE A 126 3.03 -1.15 26.09
CA ILE A 126 3.84 -2.38 26.21
C ILE A 126 3.65 -3.03 27.58
N ALA A 127 3.60 -2.23 28.65
CA ALA A 127 3.34 -2.71 30.01
C ALA A 127 1.93 -3.31 30.15
N LEU A 128 0.90 -2.63 29.62
CA LEU A 128 -0.47 -3.16 29.58
C LEU A 128 -0.54 -4.49 28.84
N GLN A 129 0.11 -4.59 27.68
CA GLN A 129 0.14 -5.81 26.87
C GLN A 129 0.83 -6.97 27.59
N ARG A 130 1.88 -6.69 28.38
CA ARG A 130 2.59 -7.71 29.19
C ARG A 130 1.79 -8.15 30.42
N ALA A 131 0.99 -7.25 30.98
CA ALA A 131 0.15 -7.51 32.15
C ALA A 131 -1.16 -8.25 31.80
N ALA A 132 -1.54 -8.28 30.51
CA ALA A 132 -2.74 -8.95 30.05
C ALA A 132 -2.71 -10.46 30.37
N VAL A 133 -3.69 -10.92 31.15
CA VAL A 133 -3.82 -12.34 31.51
C VAL A 133 -4.48 -13.09 30.34
N PRO A 134 -3.79 -14.07 29.72
CA PRO A 134 -4.37 -14.79 28.60
C PRO A 134 -5.49 -15.71 29.06
N SER A 135 -6.62 -15.70 28.33
CA SER A 135 -7.67 -16.70 28.50
C SER A 135 -7.44 -17.90 27.58
N PRO A 136 -7.55 -19.16 28.07
CA PRO A 136 -7.44 -20.35 27.22
C PRO A 136 -8.67 -20.55 26.31
N THR A 137 -9.76 -19.82 26.55
CA THR A 137 -11.05 -20.02 25.87
C THR A 137 -11.57 -18.78 25.15
N ALA A 138 -10.91 -17.64 25.26
CA ALA A 138 -11.33 -16.40 24.61
C ALA A 138 -10.13 -15.54 24.18
N VAL A 139 -10.28 -14.85 23.05
CA VAL A 139 -9.32 -13.84 22.63
C VAL A 139 -9.34 -12.69 23.65
N THR A 140 -8.21 -12.46 24.31
CA THR A 140 -8.05 -11.35 25.26
C THR A 140 -7.50 -10.15 24.51
N GLN A 141 -8.33 -9.13 24.30
CA GLN A 141 -7.91 -7.87 23.70
C GLN A 141 -7.47 -6.88 24.78
N THR A 142 -6.31 -6.26 24.60
CA THR A 142 -5.82 -5.19 25.46
C THR A 142 -6.17 -3.86 24.83
N TRP A 143 -6.64 -2.90 25.63
CA TRP A 143 -7.05 -1.58 25.16
C TRP A 143 -6.27 -0.50 25.90
N LEU A 144 -5.88 0.55 25.17
CA LEU A 144 -5.41 1.82 25.73
C LEU A 144 -6.61 2.76 25.83
N ASN A 145 -7.02 3.13 27.05
CA ASN A 145 -8.09 4.09 27.29
C ASN A 145 -7.52 5.47 27.65
N SER A 146 -8.02 6.52 27.00
CA SER A 146 -7.68 7.92 27.29
C SER A 146 -7.76 8.34 28.77
N GLN A 147 -8.78 7.88 29.52
CA GLN A 147 -8.96 8.22 30.93
C GLN A 147 -7.93 7.51 31.81
N GLU A 148 -7.79 6.20 31.64
CA GLU A 148 -6.79 5.39 32.36
C GLU A 148 -5.36 5.86 32.05
N LEU A 149 -5.11 6.29 30.81
CA LEU A 149 -3.82 6.85 30.40
C LEU A 149 -3.53 8.19 31.07
N ALA A 150 -4.53 9.07 31.18
CA ALA A 150 -4.38 10.35 31.88
C ALA A 150 -4.08 10.15 33.37
N GLU A 151 -4.66 9.13 34.00
CA GLU A 151 -4.37 8.73 35.38
C GLU A 151 -2.98 8.10 35.51
N ALA A 152 -2.60 7.22 34.58
CA ALA A 152 -1.32 6.51 34.61
C ALA A 152 -0.13 7.42 34.27
N ILE A 153 -0.32 8.46 33.46
CA ILE A 153 0.73 9.40 33.05
C ILE A 153 0.23 10.85 33.18
N PRO A 154 0.18 11.39 34.42
CA PRO A 154 -0.37 12.74 34.68
C PRO A 154 0.42 13.89 34.04
N SER A 155 1.61 13.62 33.51
CA SER A 155 2.46 14.60 32.83
C SER A 155 2.07 14.84 31.36
N LEU A 156 1.11 14.09 30.81
CA LEU A 156 0.61 14.32 29.45
C LEU A 156 -0.29 15.56 29.43
N THR A 157 -0.03 16.47 28.50
CA THR A 157 -0.86 17.67 28.33
C THR A 157 -2.20 17.31 27.71
N PHE A 158 -3.21 18.15 27.95
CA PHE A 158 -4.54 17.97 27.36
C PHE A 158 -4.48 17.99 25.83
N GLU A 159 -3.68 18.90 25.27
CA GLU A 159 -3.48 19.06 23.83
C GLU A 159 -2.85 17.80 23.22
N PHE A 160 -1.84 17.23 23.87
CA PHE A 160 -1.23 15.97 23.43
C PHE A 160 -2.23 14.83 23.49
N MET A 161 -2.99 14.70 24.58
CA MET A 161 -4.02 13.66 24.75
C MET A 161 -5.14 13.75 23.70
N ALA A 162 -5.52 14.97 23.31
CA ALA A 162 -6.50 15.20 22.24
C ALA A 162 -5.94 14.83 20.86
N ALA A 163 -4.65 15.08 20.61
CA ALA A 163 -3.97 14.76 19.35
C ALA A 163 -3.53 13.29 19.25
N LEU A 164 -3.42 12.57 20.37
CA LEU A 164 -2.81 11.25 20.45
C LEU A 164 -3.40 10.22 19.47
N PRO A 165 -4.73 10.09 19.26
CA PRO A 165 -5.26 9.15 18.27
C PRO A 165 -4.68 9.38 16.87
N GLN A 166 -4.54 10.64 16.46
CA GLN A 166 -3.99 11.00 15.15
C GLN A 166 -2.49 10.75 15.07
N ILE A 167 -1.77 10.89 16.19
CA ILE A 167 -0.35 10.55 16.30
C ILE A 167 -0.19 9.04 16.16
N LEU A 168 -0.96 8.24 16.92
CA LEU A 168 -0.90 6.77 16.85
C LEU A 168 -1.24 6.24 15.44
N ASP A 169 -2.20 6.84 14.73
CA ASP A 169 -2.50 6.44 13.36
C ASP A 169 -1.38 6.78 12.36
N GLY A 170 -0.53 7.76 12.69
CA GLY A 170 0.66 8.14 11.92
C GLY A 170 1.85 7.20 12.12
N GLU A 171 1.86 6.38 13.18
CA GLU A 171 3.03 5.62 13.62
C GLU A 171 2.94 4.11 13.34
N PRO A 172 3.95 3.50 12.69
CA PRO A 172 3.95 2.07 12.35
C PRO A 172 3.77 1.12 13.53
N SER A 173 4.21 1.52 14.72
CA SER A 173 4.03 0.76 15.96
C SER A 173 2.56 0.53 16.33
N THR A 174 1.65 1.32 15.76
CA THR A 174 0.23 1.36 16.13
C THR A 174 -0.72 1.32 14.91
N TRP A 175 -0.19 1.03 13.72
CA TRP A 175 -0.98 0.80 12.50
C TRP A 175 -1.87 -0.45 12.58
N ARG A 176 -1.52 -1.41 13.44
CA ARG A 176 -2.34 -2.60 13.68
C ARG A 176 -3.25 -2.35 14.89
N GLY A 177 -4.51 -2.76 14.78
CA GLY A 177 -5.52 -2.63 15.84
C GLY A 177 -6.69 -1.70 15.47
N SER A 178 -7.88 -2.04 15.96
CA SER A 178 -9.08 -1.24 15.78
C SER A 178 -9.17 -0.07 16.78
N GLY A 179 -9.65 1.09 16.33
CA GLY A 179 -9.96 2.22 17.20
C GLY A 179 -11.46 2.28 17.53
N ARG A 180 -11.82 2.77 18.72
CA ARG A 180 -13.19 3.16 19.09
C ARG A 180 -13.16 4.52 19.78
N GLY A 181 -14.04 5.46 19.40
CA GLY A 181 -14.13 6.74 20.11
C GLY A 181 -15.03 7.78 19.44
N GLN A 182 -15.54 8.69 20.27
CA GLN A 182 -16.32 9.88 19.90
C GLN A 182 -15.77 11.02 20.77
N LEU A 183 -15.51 12.21 20.21
CA LEU A 183 -15.15 13.37 21.03
C LEU A 183 -16.35 13.71 21.94
N LEU A 184 -16.19 13.54 23.25
CA LEU A 184 -17.19 13.93 24.25
C LEU A 184 -16.94 15.37 24.73
N PRO A 185 -17.97 16.09 25.21
CA PRO A 185 -17.84 17.48 25.67
C PRO A 185 -16.88 17.68 26.86
N ASP A 186 -16.66 16.65 27.67
CA ASP A 186 -15.90 16.71 28.92
C ASP A 186 -14.46 16.19 28.82
N GLY A 187 -13.99 15.90 27.60
CA GLY A 187 -12.63 15.40 27.33
C GLY A 187 -12.60 14.32 26.25
N PRO A 188 -11.43 14.03 25.66
CA PRO A 188 -11.32 13.07 24.57
C PRO A 188 -11.48 11.64 25.12
N ALA A 189 -12.67 11.05 25.00
CA ALA A 189 -12.89 9.64 25.31
C ALA A 189 -12.64 8.77 24.07
N TRP A 190 -11.46 8.18 24.02
CA TRP A 190 -11.09 7.23 22.97
C TRP A 190 -10.41 6.00 23.57
N ALA A 191 -10.51 4.90 22.82
CA ALA A 191 -9.84 3.65 23.10
C ALA A 191 -9.15 3.14 21.83
N LYS A 192 -7.92 2.65 21.97
CA LYS A 192 -7.14 2.03 20.88
C LYS A 192 -6.76 0.61 21.29
N GLU A 193 -7.05 -0.36 20.42
CA GLU A 193 -6.59 -1.73 20.61
C GLU A 193 -5.06 -1.80 20.57
N ILE A 194 -4.47 -2.51 21.52
CA ILE A 194 -3.02 -2.75 21.60
C ILE A 194 -2.76 -4.15 21.03
N THR A 195 -1.94 -4.22 19.99
CA THR A 195 -1.57 -5.50 19.37
C THR A 195 -0.21 -6.00 19.87
N ARG A 196 0.11 -7.26 19.56
CA ARG A 196 1.34 -7.91 20.04
C ARG A 196 2.62 -7.27 19.47
N GLU A 197 2.54 -6.72 18.26
CA GLU A 197 3.66 -6.12 17.53
C GLU A 197 4.28 -4.93 18.28
N ILE A 198 3.55 -4.31 19.20
CA ILE A 198 4.10 -3.22 20.03
C ILE A 198 5.29 -3.67 20.88
N GLN A 199 5.41 -4.97 21.18
CA GLN A 199 6.53 -5.55 21.92
C GLN A 199 7.87 -5.41 21.17
N GLU A 200 7.85 -5.26 19.85
CA GLU A 200 9.07 -5.05 19.05
C GLU A 200 9.78 -3.72 19.39
N TYR A 201 9.08 -2.80 20.07
CA TYR A 201 9.58 -1.48 20.46
C TYR A 201 9.99 -1.40 21.94
N ALA A 202 10.01 -2.51 22.67
CA ALA A 202 10.26 -2.51 24.12
C ALA A 202 11.62 -1.94 24.54
N GLU A 203 12.62 -1.99 23.66
CA GLU A 203 13.96 -1.46 23.91
C GLU A 203 14.13 0.00 23.44
N ALA A 204 13.11 0.58 22.79
CA ALA A 204 13.18 1.94 22.26
C ALA A 204 12.91 2.98 23.36
N THR A 205 13.97 3.42 24.05
CA THR A 205 13.89 4.38 25.16
C THR A 205 14.02 5.84 24.77
N ASP A 206 14.51 6.12 23.56
CA ASP A 206 14.69 7.45 22.99
C ASP A 206 14.19 7.47 21.53
N VAL A 207 14.14 8.68 20.95
CA VAL A 207 13.58 8.88 19.61
C VAL A 207 14.47 8.24 18.54
N GLU A 208 15.78 8.24 18.73
CA GLU A 208 16.75 7.62 17.84
C GLU A 208 16.55 6.10 17.76
N ALA A 209 16.45 5.41 18.91
CA ALA A 209 16.21 3.98 19.01
C ALA A 209 14.81 3.61 18.48
N TYR A 210 13.80 4.43 18.76
CA TYR A 210 12.46 4.24 18.20
C TYR A 210 12.47 4.31 16.67
N VAL A 211 13.00 5.39 16.11
CA VAL A 211 13.03 5.58 14.65
C VAL A 211 13.89 4.52 13.98
N ALA A 212 15.03 4.13 14.57
CA ALA A 212 15.84 3.02 14.06
C ALA A 212 15.06 1.70 14.04
N THR A 213 14.29 1.41 15.08
CA THR A 213 13.42 0.22 15.16
C THR A 213 12.33 0.26 14.10
N VAL A 214 11.65 1.41 13.94
CA VAL A 214 10.64 1.61 12.89
C VAL A 214 11.26 1.40 11.50
N CYS A 215 12.40 2.03 11.22
CA CYS A 215 13.08 1.92 9.92
C CYS A 215 13.47 0.47 9.63
N ARG A 216 13.97 -0.27 10.63
CA ARG A 216 14.27 -1.70 10.50
C ARG A 216 13.02 -2.51 10.12
N ILE A 217 11.91 -2.32 10.84
CA ILE A 217 10.66 -3.06 10.61
C ILE A 217 10.09 -2.71 9.23
N VAL A 218 10.00 -1.43 8.88
CA VAL A 218 9.45 -0.95 7.61
C VAL A 218 10.32 -1.41 6.43
N THR A 219 11.65 -1.39 6.58
CA THR A 219 12.57 -1.93 5.57
C THR A 219 12.38 -3.42 5.41
N ALA A 220 12.26 -4.18 6.50
CA ALA A 220 12.02 -5.62 6.44
C ALA A 220 10.68 -5.93 5.76
N GLN A 221 9.60 -5.22 6.10
CA GLN A 221 8.29 -5.39 5.48
C GLN A 221 8.30 -5.01 3.99
N ALA A 222 8.95 -3.89 3.64
CA ALA A 222 9.10 -3.49 2.24
C ALA A 222 9.96 -4.49 1.47
N TRP A 223 10.99 -5.05 2.12
CA TRP A 223 11.81 -6.09 1.53
C TRP A 223 11.05 -7.40 1.38
N GLU A 224 10.26 -7.84 2.36
CA GLU A 224 9.38 -9.01 2.21
C GLU A 224 8.41 -8.81 1.05
N GLN A 225 7.75 -7.66 0.95
CA GLN A 225 6.85 -7.35 -0.17
C GLN A 225 7.58 -7.35 -1.52
N ASN A 226 8.76 -6.72 -1.61
CA ASN A 226 9.57 -6.69 -2.82
C ASN A 226 10.20 -8.06 -3.12
N TYR A 227 10.55 -8.86 -2.11
CA TYR A 227 11.13 -10.19 -2.26
C TYR A 227 10.07 -11.19 -2.71
N HIS A 228 8.84 -11.08 -2.21
CA HIS A 228 7.70 -11.81 -2.76
C HIS A 228 7.42 -11.41 -4.22
N HIS A 229 7.63 -10.15 -4.59
CA HIS A 229 7.55 -9.69 -5.97
C HIS A 229 8.68 -10.25 -6.87
N VAL A 230 9.95 -10.18 -6.44
CA VAL A 230 11.13 -10.65 -7.21
C VAL A 230 11.19 -12.18 -7.28
N ARG A 231 10.83 -12.90 -6.20
CA ARG A 231 10.76 -14.37 -6.17
C ARG A 231 9.70 -14.91 -7.13
N ALA A 232 8.60 -14.18 -7.34
CA ALA A 232 7.57 -14.53 -8.32
C ALA A 232 8.05 -14.36 -9.77
N GLU A 233 9.10 -13.57 -10.03
CA GLU A 233 9.57 -13.26 -11.37
C GLU A 233 10.85 -13.98 -11.79
N GLN A 234 11.75 -14.39 -10.87
CA GLN A 234 13.09 -14.87 -11.28
C GLN A 234 13.67 -16.13 -10.61
N GLY A 235 12.95 -16.84 -9.72
CA GLY A 235 13.42 -18.15 -9.23
C GLY A 235 14.84 -18.16 -8.62
N VAL A 236 15.24 -17.09 -7.93
CA VAL A 236 16.59 -16.93 -7.38
C VAL A 236 16.74 -17.74 -6.07
N PRO A 237 17.82 -18.54 -5.90
CA PRO A 237 18.03 -19.31 -4.68
C PRO A 237 18.48 -18.43 -3.51
N LEU A 238 18.17 -18.87 -2.28
CA LEU A 238 18.46 -18.16 -1.04
C LEU A 238 19.95 -17.74 -0.94
N PRO A 239 20.24 -16.54 -0.39
CA PRO A 239 21.60 -16.20 0.03
C PRO A 239 22.14 -17.24 1.01
N ARG A 240 23.40 -17.65 0.84
CA ARG A 240 24.08 -18.70 1.65
C ARG A 240 24.00 -18.44 3.16
N GLU A 241 23.84 -17.20 3.55
CA GLU A 241 23.77 -16.68 4.92
C GLU A 241 22.50 -17.15 5.67
N TYR A 242 21.42 -17.43 4.94
CA TYR A 242 20.16 -17.96 5.49
C TYR A 242 20.05 -19.49 5.39
N ALA A 243 20.92 -20.14 4.61
CA ALA A 243 20.95 -21.60 4.49
C ALA A 243 21.56 -22.30 5.72
N THR A 244 22.23 -21.55 6.60
CA THR A 244 22.92 -22.08 7.78
C THR A 244 22.31 -21.61 9.10
N ALA A 245 21.07 -21.12 9.08
CA ALA A 245 20.42 -20.65 10.30
C ALA A 245 20.06 -21.84 11.22
N PRO A 246 20.50 -21.85 12.50
CA PRO A 246 20.39 -23.02 13.39
C PRO A 246 18.96 -23.35 13.86
N TRP A 247 17.96 -22.54 13.51
CA TRP A 247 16.54 -22.82 13.79
C TRP A 247 15.84 -23.65 12.71
N LEU A 248 16.54 -24.08 11.65
CA LEU A 248 15.98 -24.94 10.61
C LEU A 248 15.92 -26.44 11.00
N ASP A 249 16.64 -26.85 12.06
CA ASP A 249 16.79 -28.27 12.45
C ASP A 249 15.83 -28.71 13.59
N GLN A 250 14.90 -27.87 14.02
CA GLN A 250 13.94 -28.21 15.08
C GLN A 250 12.48 -27.92 14.68
N ALA A 251 12.02 -28.61 13.64
CA ALA A 251 10.61 -28.93 13.50
C ALA A 251 10.50 -30.44 13.34
N GLY A 252 9.84 -31.08 14.31
CA GLY A 252 9.79 -32.51 14.47
C GLY A 252 9.21 -33.25 13.26
N GLU A 253 9.58 -34.52 13.19
CA GLU A 253 9.03 -35.53 12.29
C GLU A 253 7.51 -35.66 12.48
N GLU A 254 6.75 -34.79 11.82
CA GLU A 254 5.32 -34.99 11.58
C GLU A 254 5.17 -35.51 10.15
N THR A 255 4.74 -36.76 10.05
CA THR A 255 4.56 -37.59 8.85
C THR A 255 4.24 -36.80 7.59
N ALA A 256 5.23 -36.67 6.71
CA ALA A 256 5.09 -36.08 5.39
C ALA A 256 4.09 -36.90 4.55
N GLU A 257 2.98 -36.27 4.18
CA GLU A 257 2.26 -36.62 2.95
C GLU A 257 3.25 -36.55 1.77
N PRO A 258 3.14 -37.47 0.78
CA PRO A 258 4.06 -37.50 -0.35
C PRO A 258 4.06 -36.15 -1.08
N PRO A 259 5.24 -35.67 -1.52
CA PRO A 259 5.37 -34.36 -2.13
C PRO A 259 4.46 -34.26 -3.34
N ALA A 260 3.51 -33.32 -3.28
CA ALA A 260 2.75 -32.91 -4.44
C ALA A 260 3.74 -32.52 -5.55
N ALA A 261 3.50 -33.06 -6.74
CA ALA A 261 4.31 -32.84 -7.93
C ALA A 261 4.59 -31.34 -8.16
N PRO A 262 5.75 -30.98 -8.74
CA PRO A 262 6.11 -29.60 -9.00
C PRO A 262 5.00 -28.87 -9.78
N GLN A 263 4.43 -27.84 -9.15
CA GLN A 263 3.44 -26.96 -9.78
C GLN A 263 4.10 -26.21 -10.95
N PRO A 264 3.49 -26.19 -12.14
CA PRO A 264 4.05 -25.52 -13.32
C PRO A 264 4.11 -24.00 -13.12
N SER A 265 5.14 -23.37 -13.71
CA SER A 265 5.40 -21.93 -13.71
C SER A 265 4.14 -21.07 -13.86
N GLY A 266 3.90 -20.21 -12.87
CA GLY A 266 2.66 -19.45 -12.65
C GLY A 266 2.14 -18.71 -13.88
N THR A 267 0.93 -19.07 -14.31
CA THR A 267 0.27 -18.53 -15.49
C THR A 267 -0.19 -17.10 -15.23
N VAL A 268 0.24 -16.13 -16.06
CA VAL A 268 -0.32 -14.76 -16.06
C VAL A 268 -1.71 -14.78 -16.69
N TYR A 269 -2.60 -13.91 -16.21
CA TYR A 269 -3.97 -13.80 -16.73
C TYR A 269 -4.03 -13.07 -18.07
N VAL A 270 -3.32 -11.95 -18.18
CA VAL A 270 -3.09 -11.19 -19.41
C VAL A 270 -1.66 -11.41 -19.86
N LYS A 271 -1.48 -11.82 -21.12
CA LYS A 271 -0.15 -12.02 -21.71
C LYS A 271 0.63 -10.70 -21.70
N GLN A 272 1.87 -10.76 -21.22
CA GLN A 272 2.75 -9.59 -21.11
C GLN A 272 2.94 -8.85 -22.45
N ALA A 273 3.07 -9.59 -23.56
CA ALA A 273 3.19 -9.01 -24.90
C ALA A 273 1.99 -8.12 -25.30
N LEU A 274 0.77 -8.42 -24.83
CA LEU A 274 -0.41 -7.59 -25.11
C LEU A 274 -0.36 -6.28 -24.32
N ILE A 275 0.17 -6.32 -23.09
CA ILE A 275 0.34 -5.13 -22.24
C ILE A 275 1.39 -4.20 -22.86
N GLU A 276 2.51 -4.75 -23.31
CA GLU A 276 3.57 -4.00 -24.00
C GLU A 276 3.04 -3.32 -25.25
N GLU A 277 2.27 -4.06 -26.07
CA GLU A 277 1.69 -3.48 -27.28
C GLU A 277 0.63 -2.40 -27.00
N LEU A 278 -0.15 -2.54 -25.92
CA LEU A 278 -1.07 -1.49 -25.48
C LEU A 278 -0.31 -0.20 -25.12
N VAL A 279 0.89 -0.30 -24.53
CA VAL A 279 1.76 0.85 -24.24
C VAL A 279 2.26 1.49 -25.53
N GLU A 280 2.68 0.69 -26.51
CA GLU A 280 3.15 1.20 -27.81
C GLU A 280 2.05 1.91 -28.62
N LEU A 281 0.80 1.46 -28.47
CA LEU A 281 -0.36 2.02 -29.15
C LEU A 281 -1.07 3.12 -28.35
N ASP A 282 -0.48 3.64 -27.26
CA ASP A 282 -1.07 4.77 -26.55
C ASP A 282 -1.31 5.96 -27.50
N ARG A 283 -2.49 6.58 -27.37
CA ARG A 283 -2.99 7.68 -28.23
C ARG A 283 -3.29 7.29 -29.67
N ALA A 284 -3.13 6.02 -30.07
CA ALA A 284 -3.65 5.54 -31.35
C ALA A 284 -5.16 5.76 -31.41
N GLY A 285 -5.66 6.27 -32.55
CA GLY A 285 -7.10 6.54 -32.71
C GLY A 285 -7.69 7.56 -31.73
N ARG A 286 -6.87 8.38 -31.05
CA ARG A 286 -7.26 9.35 -30.00
C ARG A 286 -7.67 8.73 -28.65
N PHE A 287 -7.39 7.44 -28.42
CA PHE A 287 -7.66 6.77 -27.15
C PHE A 287 -6.38 6.66 -26.31
N SER A 288 -6.46 6.99 -25.00
CA SER A 288 -5.35 6.67 -24.09
C SER A 288 -5.54 5.26 -23.53
N THR A 289 -4.45 4.47 -23.55
CA THR A 289 -4.44 3.08 -23.08
C THR A 289 -3.89 2.97 -21.66
N ASP A 290 -3.43 4.06 -21.05
CA ASP A 290 -2.79 4.13 -19.72
C ASP A 290 -3.61 3.40 -18.64
N LYS A 291 -4.91 3.68 -18.56
CA LYS A 291 -5.83 3.06 -17.61
C LYS A 291 -5.97 1.56 -17.86
N LEU A 292 -6.12 1.16 -19.12
CA LEU A 292 -6.29 -0.26 -19.49
C LEU A 292 -5.02 -1.07 -19.20
N VAL A 293 -3.85 -0.48 -19.46
CA VAL A 293 -2.54 -1.06 -19.13
C VAL A 293 -2.44 -1.32 -17.63
N GLN A 294 -2.80 -0.35 -16.79
CA GLN A 294 -2.75 -0.53 -15.34
C GLN A 294 -3.75 -1.58 -14.86
N GLN A 295 -4.99 -1.58 -15.36
CA GLN A 295 -5.98 -2.61 -15.03
C GLN A 295 -5.51 -4.02 -15.42
N CYS A 296 -4.82 -4.19 -16.56
CA CYS A 296 -4.25 -5.48 -16.95
C CYS A 296 -3.12 -5.94 -16.03
N LYS A 297 -2.25 -5.01 -15.59
CA LYS A 297 -1.17 -5.31 -14.63
C LYS A 297 -1.73 -5.68 -13.25
N GLU A 298 -2.71 -4.93 -12.77
CA GLU A 298 -3.40 -5.21 -11.51
C GLU A 298 -4.15 -6.55 -11.57
N LEU A 299 -4.78 -6.88 -12.71
CA LEU A 299 -5.44 -8.17 -12.88
C LEU A 299 -4.44 -9.34 -12.82
N ASN A 300 -3.28 -9.20 -13.47
CA ASN A 300 -2.20 -10.18 -13.37
C ASN A 300 -1.70 -10.37 -11.94
N PHE A 301 -1.54 -9.28 -11.21
CA PHE A 301 -1.16 -9.33 -9.79
C PHE A 301 -2.22 -10.07 -8.97
N ASN A 302 -3.48 -9.67 -9.07
CA ASN A 302 -4.57 -10.25 -8.29
C ASN A 302 -4.82 -11.72 -8.63
N TYR A 303 -4.69 -12.10 -9.91
CA TYR A 303 -4.85 -13.50 -10.32
C TYR A 303 -3.74 -14.40 -9.77
N ARG A 304 -2.49 -13.93 -9.78
CA ARG A 304 -1.34 -14.65 -9.20
C ARG A 304 -1.44 -14.83 -7.69
N HIS A 305 -2.13 -13.94 -6.99
CA HIS A 305 -2.29 -13.96 -5.53
C HIS A 305 -3.65 -14.52 -5.07
N GLU A 306 -4.37 -15.20 -5.97
CA GLU A 306 -5.65 -15.82 -5.68
C GLU A 306 -6.65 -14.86 -5.01
N GLN A 307 -6.77 -13.64 -5.56
CA GLN A 307 -7.66 -12.58 -5.08
C GLN A 307 -8.94 -12.50 -5.93
N PRO A 308 -9.96 -13.33 -5.71
CA PRO A 308 -11.08 -13.49 -6.63
C PRO A 308 -11.93 -12.23 -6.75
N PHE A 309 -12.28 -11.55 -5.65
CA PHE A 309 -13.10 -10.33 -5.69
C PHE A 309 -12.42 -9.21 -6.50
N SER A 310 -11.12 -9.01 -6.32
CA SER A 310 -10.35 -8.02 -7.07
C SER A 310 -10.26 -8.40 -8.56
N CYS A 311 -10.05 -9.68 -8.88
CA CYS A 311 -10.08 -10.15 -10.26
C CYS A 311 -11.43 -9.85 -10.94
N HIS A 312 -12.53 -10.09 -10.23
CA HIS A 312 -13.89 -9.85 -10.74
C HIS A 312 -14.17 -8.37 -10.96
N ALA A 313 -13.80 -7.52 -9.99
CA ALA A 313 -13.94 -6.07 -10.09
C ALA A 313 -13.16 -5.50 -11.28
N LEU A 314 -11.90 -5.95 -11.47
CA LEU A 314 -11.05 -5.48 -12.56
C LEU A 314 -11.53 -5.96 -13.93
N LEU A 315 -11.92 -7.24 -14.06
CA LEU A 315 -12.50 -7.77 -15.29
C LEU A 315 -13.76 -7.00 -15.68
N ARG A 316 -14.65 -6.74 -14.71
CA ARG A 316 -15.86 -5.95 -14.91
C ARG A 316 -15.55 -4.54 -15.40
N ALA A 317 -14.53 -3.89 -14.81
CA ALA A 317 -14.10 -2.55 -15.18
C ALA A 317 -13.45 -2.51 -16.58
N ILE A 318 -12.60 -3.48 -16.92
CA ILE A 318 -11.98 -3.58 -18.25
C ILE A 318 -13.07 -3.73 -19.32
N ILE A 319 -14.03 -4.63 -19.11
CA ILE A 319 -15.16 -4.86 -20.01
C ILE A 319 -16.01 -3.58 -20.22
N ASP A 320 -16.13 -2.72 -19.21
CA ASP A 320 -16.88 -1.45 -19.30
C ASP A 320 -16.14 -0.33 -20.03
N HIS A 321 -14.81 -0.33 -20.00
CA HIS A 321 -14.02 0.77 -20.53
C HIS A 321 -13.53 0.55 -21.96
N VAL A 322 -13.59 -0.68 -22.45
CA VAL A 322 -13.19 -1.04 -23.82
C VAL A 322 -14.17 -0.60 -24.94
N PRO A 323 -15.52 -0.58 -24.77
CA PRO A 323 -16.46 -0.33 -25.88
C PRO A 323 -16.22 0.94 -26.72
N PRO A 324 -15.88 2.11 -26.13
CA PRO A 324 -15.63 3.32 -26.92
C PRO A 324 -14.53 3.16 -27.97
N ALA A 325 -13.54 2.31 -27.71
CA ALA A 325 -12.47 2.05 -28.66
C ALA A 325 -12.94 1.31 -29.92
N PHE A 326 -14.10 0.63 -29.86
CA PHE A 326 -14.76 0.01 -31.01
C PHE A 326 -15.86 0.90 -31.63
N GLY A 327 -16.06 2.12 -31.11
CA GLY A 327 -17.17 3.00 -31.51
C GLY A 327 -18.53 2.59 -30.94
N GLU A 328 -18.55 1.68 -29.98
CA GLU A 328 -19.78 1.12 -29.39
C GLU A 328 -20.05 1.69 -28.00
N LYS A 329 -21.33 1.72 -27.60
CA LYS A 329 -21.75 2.30 -26.30
C LYS A 329 -21.70 1.29 -25.14
N GLY A 330 -21.66 0.00 -25.46
CA GLY A 330 -21.65 -1.05 -24.46
C GLY A 330 -21.06 -2.34 -24.96
N PHE A 331 -20.61 -3.18 -24.02
CA PHE A 331 -19.91 -4.42 -24.35
C PHE A 331 -20.77 -5.43 -25.12
N ALA A 332 -22.09 -5.44 -24.90
CA ALA A 332 -23.00 -6.31 -25.64
C ALA A 332 -22.94 -6.03 -27.15
N GLN A 333 -22.78 -4.76 -27.55
CA GLN A 333 -22.62 -4.36 -28.96
C GLN A 333 -21.26 -4.80 -29.50
N VAL A 334 -20.19 -4.67 -28.71
CA VAL A 334 -18.84 -5.17 -29.08
C VAL A 334 -18.88 -6.68 -29.33
N ALA A 335 -19.55 -7.44 -28.46
CA ALA A 335 -19.68 -8.88 -28.56
C ALA A 335 -20.52 -9.32 -29.78
N SER A 336 -21.49 -8.51 -30.22
CA SER A 336 -22.37 -8.83 -31.36
C SER A 336 -21.88 -8.32 -32.71
N SER A 337 -21.24 -7.16 -32.74
CA SER A 337 -21.22 -6.31 -33.96
C SER A 337 -19.85 -6.15 -34.60
N THR A 338 -18.77 -6.71 -34.04
CA THR A 338 -17.45 -6.35 -34.53
C THR A 338 -17.03 -7.13 -35.80
N PRO A 339 -16.78 -6.46 -36.94
CA PRO A 339 -16.32 -7.11 -38.18
C PRO A 339 -14.92 -7.71 -38.01
N GLY A 340 -14.68 -8.90 -38.57
CA GLY A 340 -13.35 -9.51 -38.61
C GLY A 340 -12.95 -10.38 -37.41
N TRP A 341 -13.91 -10.70 -36.52
CA TRP A 341 -13.74 -11.68 -35.44
C TRP A 341 -14.19 -13.07 -35.86
N THR A 342 -13.45 -14.10 -35.43
CA THR A 342 -13.79 -15.50 -35.72
C THR A 342 -14.94 -15.99 -34.83
N LYS A 343 -15.50 -17.17 -35.15
CA LYS A 343 -16.52 -17.81 -34.31
C LYS A 343 -16.01 -18.02 -32.87
N THR A 344 -14.76 -18.49 -32.73
CA THR A 344 -14.13 -18.75 -31.44
C THR A 344 -14.03 -17.48 -30.60
N ASP A 345 -13.68 -16.35 -31.21
CA ASP A 345 -13.55 -15.12 -30.47
C ASP A 345 -14.91 -14.59 -29.99
N LYS A 346 -15.95 -14.74 -30.80
CA LYS A 346 -17.33 -14.41 -30.40
C LYS A 346 -17.78 -15.25 -29.21
N ASP A 347 -17.40 -16.53 -29.16
CA ASP A 347 -17.68 -17.40 -28.02
C ASP A 347 -16.94 -16.93 -26.74
N TYR A 348 -15.72 -16.42 -26.87
CA TYR A 348 -15.00 -15.80 -25.75
C TYR A 348 -15.64 -14.50 -25.27
N LEU A 349 -16.03 -13.61 -26.18
CA LEU A 349 -16.69 -12.35 -25.84
C LEU A 349 -18.06 -12.60 -25.18
N LYS A 350 -18.79 -13.63 -25.62
CA LYS A 350 -20.04 -14.04 -24.98
C LYS A 350 -19.82 -14.46 -23.53
N LYS A 351 -18.77 -15.23 -23.23
CA LYS A 351 -18.41 -15.61 -21.85
C LYS A 351 -18.09 -14.38 -20.99
N LEU A 352 -17.36 -13.40 -21.53
CA LEU A 352 -17.10 -12.14 -20.82
C LEU A 352 -18.38 -11.32 -20.58
N GLN A 353 -19.30 -11.32 -21.56
CA GLN A 353 -20.59 -10.65 -21.42
C GLN A 353 -21.47 -11.31 -20.36
N GLU A 354 -21.48 -12.64 -20.28
CA GLU A 354 -22.19 -13.39 -19.24
C GLU A 354 -21.58 -13.14 -17.85
N PHE A 355 -20.24 -13.14 -17.77
CA PHE A 355 -19.48 -12.87 -16.54
C PHE A 355 -19.78 -11.49 -15.93
N ARG A 356 -20.20 -10.52 -16.73
CA ARG A 356 -20.54 -9.16 -16.26
C ARG A 356 -21.51 -9.18 -15.09
N THR A 357 -22.47 -10.11 -15.06
CA THR A 357 -23.44 -10.28 -13.96
C THR A 357 -22.75 -10.67 -12.65
N GLN A 358 -21.74 -11.53 -12.72
CA GLN A 358 -20.96 -11.95 -11.55
C GLN A 358 -20.05 -10.82 -11.04
N GLY A 359 -19.44 -10.06 -11.96
CA GLY A 359 -18.69 -8.86 -11.59
C GLY A 359 -19.57 -7.77 -10.96
N ASP A 360 -20.81 -7.62 -11.41
CA ASP A 360 -21.80 -6.72 -10.81
C ASP A 360 -22.17 -7.16 -9.39
N ASP A 361 -22.40 -8.46 -9.21
CA ASP A 361 -22.67 -9.06 -7.90
C ASP A 361 -21.54 -8.82 -6.90
N VAL A 362 -20.28 -9.02 -7.32
CA VAL A 362 -19.09 -8.75 -6.51
C VAL A 362 -19.01 -7.30 -6.03
N LEU A 363 -19.41 -6.34 -6.87
CA LEU A 363 -19.29 -4.91 -6.57
C LEU A 363 -20.47 -4.35 -5.78
N HIS A 364 -21.65 -4.94 -5.91
CA HIS A 364 -22.89 -4.31 -5.43
C HIS A 364 -23.65 -5.16 -4.41
N ARG A 365 -23.37 -6.46 -4.26
CA ARG A 365 -24.03 -7.28 -3.24
C ARG A 365 -23.65 -6.81 -1.84
N THR A 366 -24.65 -6.42 -1.06
CA THR A 366 -24.48 -6.08 0.35
C THR A 366 -24.21 -7.32 1.20
N ILE A 367 -23.46 -7.15 2.29
CA ILE A 367 -23.18 -8.23 3.25
C ILE A 367 -24.50 -8.78 3.81
N GLY A 368 -24.62 -10.11 3.83
CA GLY A 368 -25.79 -10.82 4.34
C GLY A 368 -25.38 -12.07 5.14
N PRO A 369 -26.36 -12.82 5.68
CA PRO A 369 -26.10 -14.00 6.53
C PRO A 369 -25.51 -15.20 5.77
N GLN A 370 -25.49 -15.16 4.43
CA GLN A 370 -24.93 -16.22 3.61
C GLN A 370 -23.44 -15.97 3.35
N ARG A 371 -22.62 -17.01 3.57
CA ARG A 371 -21.19 -17.00 3.20
C ARG A 371 -21.06 -16.77 1.70
N SER A 372 -20.21 -15.82 1.29
CA SER A 372 -19.85 -15.68 -0.11
C SER A 372 -19.13 -16.96 -0.59
N ARG A 373 -19.48 -17.41 -1.79
CA ARG A 373 -18.93 -18.61 -2.41
C ARG A 373 -18.03 -18.31 -3.60
N ILE A 374 -17.73 -17.02 -3.84
CA ILE A 374 -16.92 -16.59 -4.98
C ILE A 374 -15.46 -16.95 -4.71
N ASP A 375 -14.88 -17.75 -5.59
CA ASP A 375 -13.48 -18.17 -5.53
C ASP A 375 -12.76 -18.00 -6.89
N MET A 376 -11.56 -18.54 -7.02
CA MET A 376 -10.77 -18.40 -8.27
C MET A 376 -11.32 -19.23 -9.44
N HIS A 377 -12.13 -20.27 -9.18
CA HIS A 377 -12.78 -21.05 -10.23
C HIS A 377 -13.90 -20.29 -10.95
N ASP A 378 -14.44 -19.27 -10.29
CA ASP A 378 -15.44 -18.37 -10.84
C ASP A 378 -14.83 -17.34 -11.82
N VAL A 379 -13.51 -17.13 -11.78
CA VAL A 379 -12.84 -16.21 -12.70
C VAL A 379 -12.81 -16.83 -14.10
N PRO A 380 -13.26 -16.13 -15.16
CA PRO A 380 -13.29 -16.67 -16.51
C PRO A 380 -11.88 -16.99 -17.01
N ALA A 381 -11.78 -17.94 -17.94
CA ALA A 381 -10.49 -18.35 -18.47
C ALA A 381 -9.71 -17.16 -19.09
N PRO A 382 -8.38 -17.05 -18.83
CA PRO A 382 -7.51 -16.02 -19.40
C PRO A 382 -7.69 -15.78 -20.89
N ALA A 383 -7.90 -16.86 -21.66
CA ALA A 383 -8.08 -16.81 -23.10
C ALA A 383 -9.19 -15.84 -23.54
N ALA A 384 -10.24 -15.68 -22.74
CA ALA A 384 -11.36 -14.82 -23.09
C ALA A 384 -10.96 -13.34 -23.10
N LEU A 385 -10.26 -12.87 -22.06
CA LEU A 385 -9.79 -11.48 -22.00
C LEU A 385 -8.65 -11.22 -22.99
N ASN A 386 -7.73 -12.17 -23.17
CA ASN A 386 -6.65 -12.01 -24.14
C ASN A 386 -7.20 -11.88 -25.57
N ALA A 387 -8.26 -12.62 -25.94
CA ALA A 387 -8.93 -12.46 -27.23
C ALA A 387 -9.55 -11.05 -27.37
N LEU A 388 -10.19 -10.53 -26.32
CA LEU A 388 -10.71 -9.15 -26.30
C LEU A 388 -9.60 -8.12 -26.61
N LEU A 389 -8.48 -8.23 -25.92
CA LEU A 389 -7.34 -7.32 -26.06
C LEU A 389 -6.66 -7.44 -27.43
N GLU A 390 -6.50 -8.65 -27.96
CA GLU A 390 -5.96 -8.89 -29.31
C GLU A 390 -6.82 -8.18 -30.38
N GLY A 391 -8.15 -8.27 -30.25
CA GLY A 391 -9.06 -7.56 -31.15
C GLY A 391 -9.02 -6.03 -31.00
N LEU A 392 -8.86 -5.54 -29.77
CA LEU A 392 -8.68 -4.11 -29.50
C LEU A 392 -7.38 -3.58 -30.12
N LEU A 393 -6.27 -4.28 -29.92
CA LEU A 393 -4.97 -3.92 -30.50
C LEU A 393 -5.05 -3.85 -32.03
N LYS A 394 -5.71 -4.82 -32.68
CA LYS A 394 -5.96 -4.77 -34.13
C LYS A 394 -6.70 -3.50 -34.55
N HIS A 395 -7.71 -3.08 -33.79
CA HIS A 395 -8.46 -1.86 -34.07
C HIS A 395 -7.61 -0.59 -33.89
N LEU A 396 -6.82 -0.53 -32.82
CA LEU A 396 -5.92 0.59 -32.55
C LEU A 396 -4.82 0.73 -33.62
N ARG A 397 -4.25 -0.40 -34.09
CA ARG A 397 -3.30 -0.41 -35.22
C ARG A 397 -3.93 0.17 -36.48
N GLN A 398 -5.13 -0.28 -36.84
CA GLN A 398 -5.86 0.24 -38.00
C GLN A 398 -6.11 1.74 -37.90
N ALA A 399 -6.49 2.23 -36.71
CA ALA A 399 -6.70 3.66 -36.48
C ALA A 399 -5.41 4.47 -36.57
N ARG A 400 -4.28 3.96 -36.06
CA ARG A 400 -2.95 4.57 -36.20
C ARG A 400 -2.53 4.64 -37.66
N ASP A 401 -2.64 3.53 -38.38
CA ASP A 401 -2.20 3.42 -39.77
C ASP A 401 -3.06 4.30 -40.69
N ALA A 402 -4.38 4.38 -40.46
CA ALA A 402 -5.27 5.31 -41.16
C ALA A 402 -4.92 6.78 -40.88
N ALA A 403 -4.54 7.13 -39.65
CA ALA A 403 -4.08 8.46 -39.30
C ALA A 403 -2.71 8.81 -39.93
N ALA A 404 -1.86 7.82 -40.18
CA ALA A 404 -0.59 7.98 -40.86
C ALA A 404 -0.75 8.13 -42.39
N ALA A 405 -1.74 7.45 -43.00
CA ALA A 405 -2.01 7.51 -44.44
C ALA A 405 -2.81 8.75 -44.89
N GLY A 406 -3.48 9.44 -43.95
CA GLY A 406 -4.25 10.67 -44.19
C GLY A 406 -3.50 11.98 -43.92
N LYS A 407 -2.18 11.91 -43.69
CA LYS A 407 -1.23 13.03 -43.65
C LYS A 407 -0.31 12.94 -44.86
#